data_AF-A0AAD5A8E5-F1
#
_entry.id   AF-A0AAD5A8E5-F1
#
_cell.length_a   1.000
_cell.length_b   1.000
_cell.length_c   1.000
_cell.angle_alpha   90.00
_cell.angle_beta   90.00
_cell.angle_gamma   90.00
#
_symmetry.space_group_name_H-M   'P 1'
#
loop_
_entity.id
_entity.type
_entity.pdbx_description
1 polymer ?
#
loop_
_entity_poly.entity_id
_entity_poly.type
_entity_poly.pdbx_seq_one_letter_code
_entity_poly.pdbx_strand_id
1 'polypeptide(L)'
;MRGKEIRVKGGRGEEMGGEQKRGEKRRLDERGGDEIIEEERREKEEKKENTFHIHPDTEGILSVKHQLEKGACKDEVLLSNLDFSERVLRHNPLNKIMTLQVKGQWQCLTIGKVDSVIYTVSSENDQTRIDCCVYCDEDMIKDSDIKELHFSVHSCQDQTKSCFTAAKDAIRVKHQALKINCNRFSITYTIKAIPDRIVTIETKCNFKLNYVTAEALLKAKCWMENEKPNCHELINCLDYLVEIYLTAAAPISYNCRFILHGNKEMAEITTPTPGYNQCMKQYIVKCGKDSKVSIYPPFA
;
A
#
# COMPACT_ATOMS: atom_id res chain seq x y z
N MET A 1 -11.32 48.60 2.04
CA MET A 1 -12.71 48.53 1.52
C MET A 1 -13.55 47.82 2.56
N ARG A 2 -14.59 48.49 3.06
CA ARG A 2 -15.53 47.98 4.07
C ARG A 2 -16.71 47.29 3.37
N GLY A 3 -17.12 46.13 3.85
CA GLY A 3 -18.40 45.48 3.50
C GLY A 3 -18.69 44.41 4.54
N LYS A 4 -19.42 44.74 5.61
CA LYS A 4 -20.88 44.67 5.81
C LYS A 4 -21.37 43.26 6.15
N GLU A 5 -21.80 43.15 7.40
CA GLU A 5 -22.59 42.08 8.01
C GLU A 5 -23.92 41.85 7.29
N ILE A 6 -24.40 40.60 7.30
CA ILE A 6 -25.84 40.29 7.25
C ILE A 6 -26.13 39.23 8.31
N ARG A 7 -27.07 39.58 9.20
CA ARG A 7 -27.63 38.79 10.30
C ARG A 7 -29.07 38.48 9.90
N VAL A 8 -29.49 37.22 9.93
CA VAL A 8 -30.92 36.87 9.85
C VAL A 8 -31.27 35.93 11.01
N LYS A 9 -32.18 36.42 11.85
CA LYS A 9 -32.92 35.68 12.88
C LYS A 9 -34.27 35.25 12.29
N GLY A 10 -34.81 34.15 12.82
CA GLY A 10 -36.25 34.06 13.10
C GLY A 10 -36.96 32.85 12.51
N GLY A 11 -37.66 32.11 13.37
CA GLY A 11 -38.64 31.11 12.97
C GLY A 11 -38.88 30.03 14.02
N ARG A 12 -39.58 30.37 15.10
CA ARG A 12 -40.32 29.40 15.93
C ARG A 12 -41.64 29.08 15.22
N GLY A 13 -42.01 27.80 15.22
CA GLY A 13 -43.36 27.32 14.92
C GLY A 13 -43.61 26.05 15.73
N GLU A 14 -44.35 26.20 16.82
CA GLU A 14 -45.10 25.10 17.45
C GLU A 14 -46.32 24.81 16.56
N GLU A 15 -46.74 23.55 16.44
CA GLU A 15 -48.15 23.17 16.60
C GLU A 15 -48.36 21.65 16.57
N MET A 16 -49.34 21.23 17.37
CA MET A 16 -49.73 19.88 17.73
C MET A 16 -50.80 19.30 16.78
N GLY A 17 -51.00 17.98 16.88
CA GLY A 17 -52.18 17.27 16.36
C GLY A 17 -51.81 16.37 15.16
N GLY A 18 -52.24 15.12 15.05
CA GLY A 18 -53.19 14.31 15.80
C GLY A 18 -53.40 13.02 14.99
N GLU A 19 -54.23 12.13 15.54
CA GLU A 19 -54.89 11.00 14.85
C GLU A 19 -54.09 9.71 14.56
N GLN A 20 -54.22 8.81 15.55
CA GLN A 20 -54.55 7.40 15.37
C GLN A 20 -55.49 7.11 14.18
N LYS A 21 -55.05 6.27 13.23
CA LYS A 21 -55.90 5.34 12.47
C LYS A 21 -55.20 3.98 12.46
N ARG A 22 -55.66 3.03 13.30
CA ARG A 22 -56.57 1.94 12.91
C ARG A 22 -56.19 1.26 11.59
N GLY A 23 -55.43 0.18 11.74
CA GLY A 23 -55.84 -1.16 11.32
C GLY A 23 -56.00 -1.40 9.81
N GLU A 24 -54.96 -1.96 9.21
CA GLU A 24 -55.14 -2.82 8.03
C GLU A 24 -54.28 -4.08 8.18
N LYS A 25 -54.95 -5.14 8.60
CA LYS A 25 -54.44 -6.49 8.81
C LYS A 25 -54.17 -7.12 7.45
N ARG A 26 -52.95 -6.93 6.92
CA ARG A 26 -52.45 -7.73 5.79
C ARG A 26 -52.09 -9.12 6.32
N ARG A 27 -52.98 -10.09 6.05
CA ARG A 27 -52.61 -11.51 6.00
C ARG A 27 -51.78 -11.69 4.73
N LEU A 28 -50.46 -11.67 4.89
CA LEU A 28 -49.51 -12.11 3.88
C LEU A 28 -48.90 -13.42 4.39
N ASP A 29 -48.92 -14.39 3.49
CA ASP A 29 -48.40 -15.75 3.51
C ASP A 29 -47.35 -16.09 4.58
N GLU A 30 -47.76 -16.90 5.56
CA GLU A 30 -46.88 -17.62 6.49
C GLU A 30 -46.13 -18.79 5.80
N ARG A 31 -46.13 -18.85 4.46
CA ARG A 31 -45.52 -19.95 3.69
C ARG A 31 -44.21 -19.59 2.98
N GLY A 32 -43.77 -18.33 3.04
CA GLY A 32 -42.48 -17.86 2.50
C GLY A 32 -41.43 -17.49 3.57
N GLY A 33 -41.78 -17.59 4.86
CA GLY A 33 -40.86 -17.25 5.95
C GLY A 33 -39.80 -18.33 6.19
N ASP A 34 -40.17 -19.60 6.07
CA ASP A 34 -39.26 -20.71 6.35
C ASP A 34 -38.16 -20.87 5.28
N GLU A 35 -38.47 -20.62 3.99
CA GLU A 35 -37.47 -20.66 2.92
C GLU A 35 -36.45 -19.51 3.02
N ILE A 36 -36.88 -18.29 3.39
CA ILE A 36 -35.98 -17.14 3.57
C ILE A 36 -35.07 -17.36 4.79
N ILE A 37 -35.59 -17.93 5.87
CA ILE A 37 -34.80 -18.24 7.07
C ILE A 37 -33.78 -19.35 6.78
N GLU A 38 -34.13 -20.34 5.94
CA GLU A 38 -33.23 -21.43 5.57
C GLU A 38 -32.16 -20.99 4.56
N GLU A 39 -32.47 -20.03 3.68
CA GLU A 39 -31.51 -19.39 2.76
C GLU A 39 -30.56 -18.45 3.51
N GLU A 40 -31.03 -17.59 4.42
CA GLU A 40 -30.16 -16.78 5.30
C GLU A 40 -29.30 -17.65 6.23
N ARG A 41 -29.82 -18.80 6.66
CA ARG A 41 -29.07 -19.75 7.49
C ARG A 41 -28.04 -20.53 6.66
N ARG A 42 -28.32 -20.85 5.39
CA ARG A 42 -27.32 -21.37 4.45
C ARG A 42 -26.26 -20.33 4.09
N GLU A 43 -26.61 -19.07 3.88
CA GLU A 43 -25.63 -17.98 3.67
C GLU A 43 -24.77 -17.72 4.91
N LYS A 44 -25.33 -17.91 6.12
CA LYS A 44 -24.57 -17.85 7.38
C LYS A 44 -23.75 -19.11 7.67
N GLU A 45 -24.21 -20.30 7.27
CA GLU A 45 -23.48 -21.57 7.44
C GLU A 45 -22.42 -21.80 6.33
N GLU A 46 -22.57 -21.18 5.14
CA GLU A 46 -21.54 -21.14 4.07
C GLU A 46 -20.47 -20.07 4.32
N LYS A 47 -20.72 -19.09 5.19
CA LYS A 47 -19.63 -18.38 5.89
C LYS A 47 -19.06 -19.27 7.01
N LYS A 48 -18.67 -20.50 6.67
CA LYS A 48 -17.72 -21.27 7.47
C LYS A 48 -16.55 -20.34 7.74
N GLU A 49 -16.35 -20.01 9.01
CA GLU A 49 -15.35 -19.03 9.43
C GLU A 49 -13.98 -19.46 8.89
N ASN A 50 -13.56 -18.78 7.83
CA ASN A 50 -12.25 -18.89 7.21
C ASN A 50 -11.18 -18.24 8.10
N THR A 51 -11.28 -18.45 9.41
CA THR A 51 -10.48 -17.84 10.46
C THR A 51 -9.64 -18.93 11.11
N PHE A 52 -8.33 -18.79 11.03
CA PHE A 52 -7.35 -19.69 11.61
C PHE A 52 -6.70 -19.00 12.81
N HIS A 53 -6.98 -19.51 14.01
CA HIS A 53 -6.41 -19.00 15.26
C HIS A 53 -4.98 -19.49 15.52
N ILE A 54 -4.11 -19.32 14.53
CA ILE A 54 -2.69 -19.64 14.59
C ILE A 54 -1.87 -18.37 14.39
N HIS A 55 -0.59 -18.39 14.74
CA HIS A 55 0.28 -17.24 14.54
C HIS A 55 0.49 -16.97 13.04
N PRO A 56 0.38 -15.71 12.55
CA PRO A 56 0.58 -15.40 11.13
C PRO A 56 2.07 -15.26 10.78
N ASP A 57 2.86 -16.27 11.14
CA ASP A 57 4.24 -16.44 10.68
C ASP A 57 4.31 -17.45 9.53
N THR A 58 5.54 -17.71 9.06
CA THR A 58 5.82 -18.68 7.99
C THR A 58 5.18 -20.04 8.24
N GLU A 59 5.30 -20.58 9.46
CA GLU A 59 4.79 -21.92 9.79
C GLU A 59 3.26 -21.92 9.79
N GLY A 60 2.64 -20.89 10.37
CA GLY A 60 1.19 -20.74 10.37
C GLY A 60 0.62 -20.62 8.95
N ILE A 61 1.23 -19.79 8.11
CA ILE A 61 0.80 -19.61 6.71
C ILE A 61 0.90 -20.93 5.94
N LEU A 62 2.02 -21.66 6.08
CA LEU A 62 2.20 -22.95 5.42
C LEU A 62 1.23 -24.02 5.94
N SER A 63 0.93 -24.02 7.24
CA SER A 63 -0.07 -24.92 7.82
C SER A 63 -1.47 -24.68 7.25
N VAL A 64 -1.88 -23.41 7.13
CA VAL A 64 -3.17 -23.03 6.51
C VAL A 64 -3.20 -23.46 5.06
N LYS A 65 -2.14 -23.16 4.30
CA LYS A 65 -2.04 -23.57 2.89
C LYS A 65 -2.19 -25.08 2.74
N HIS A 66 -1.48 -25.87 3.55
CA HIS A 66 -1.57 -27.33 3.52
C HIS A 66 -2.98 -27.83 3.85
N GLN A 67 -3.67 -27.22 4.81
CA GLN A 67 -5.05 -27.57 5.14
C GLN A 67 -6.01 -27.28 3.98
N LEU A 68 -5.85 -26.16 3.27
CA LEU A 68 -6.65 -25.82 2.10
C LEU A 68 -6.39 -26.77 0.93
N GLU A 69 -5.14 -27.12 0.68
CA GLU A 69 -4.75 -28.10 -0.34
C GLU A 69 -5.34 -29.47 -0.05
N LYS A 70 -5.27 -29.94 1.21
CA LYS A 70 -5.91 -31.18 1.65
C LYS A 70 -7.44 -31.12 1.51
N GLY A 71 -8.03 -29.95 1.69
CA GLY A 71 -9.44 -29.66 1.45
C GLY A 71 -9.80 -29.50 -0.03
N ALA A 72 -8.87 -29.73 -0.96
CA ALA A 72 -9.06 -29.55 -2.40
C ALA A 72 -9.53 -28.14 -2.79
N CYS A 73 -9.00 -27.11 -2.13
CA CYS A 73 -9.27 -25.71 -2.46
C CYS A 73 -8.89 -25.42 -3.93
N LYS A 74 -9.82 -24.83 -4.69
CA LYS A 74 -9.66 -24.47 -6.10
C LYS A 74 -9.41 -22.98 -6.34
N ASP A 75 -9.33 -22.19 -5.27
CA ASP A 75 -9.08 -20.75 -5.38
C ASP A 75 -7.57 -20.50 -5.60
N GLU A 76 -7.16 -20.51 -6.87
CA GLU A 76 -5.76 -20.33 -7.26
C GLU A 76 -5.21 -18.96 -6.84
N VAL A 77 -6.06 -17.92 -6.85
CA VAL A 77 -5.69 -16.57 -6.40
C VAL A 77 -5.37 -16.60 -4.91
N LEU A 78 -6.16 -17.31 -4.11
CA LEU A 78 -5.92 -17.44 -2.69
C LEU A 78 -4.61 -18.18 -2.39
N LEU A 79 -4.38 -19.32 -3.06
CA LEU A 79 -3.16 -20.12 -2.87
C LEU A 79 -1.91 -19.32 -3.30
N SER A 80 -2.00 -18.60 -4.41
CA SER A 80 -0.94 -17.70 -4.88
C SER A 80 -0.68 -16.54 -3.89
N ASN A 81 -1.75 -15.94 -3.35
CA ASN A 81 -1.62 -14.89 -2.34
C ASN A 81 -1.06 -15.42 -1.02
N LEU A 82 -1.31 -16.68 -0.65
CA LEU A 82 -0.65 -17.34 0.49
C LEU A 82 0.85 -17.56 0.23
N ASP A 83 1.23 -18.01 -0.96
CA ASP A 83 2.64 -18.14 -1.36
C ASP A 83 3.38 -16.79 -1.39
N PHE A 84 2.68 -15.74 -1.83
CA PHE A 84 3.20 -14.39 -1.73
C PHE A 84 3.37 -13.94 -0.27
N SER A 85 2.35 -14.17 0.57
CA SER A 85 2.37 -13.81 1.99
C SER A 85 3.53 -14.50 2.71
N GLU A 86 3.72 -15.81 2.49
CA GLU A 86 4.81 -16.58 3.06
C GLU A 86 6.17 -15.98 2.66
N ARG A 87 6.39 -15.73 1.37
CA ARG A 87 7.67 -15.19 0.88
C ARG A 87 8.02 -13.83 1.49
N VAL A 88 7.04 -12.93 1.59
CA VAL A 88 7.26 -11.60 2.17
C VAL A 88 7.49 -11.66 3.67
N LEU A 89 6.72 -12.49 4.37
CA LEU A 89 6.75 -12.58 5.83
C LEU A 89 7.86 -13.50 6.35
N ARG A 90 8.50 -14.31 5.50
CA ARG A 90 9.58 -15.23 5.89
C ARG A 90 10.71 -14.55 6.64
N HIS A 91 11.10 -13.36 6.19
CA HIS A 91 12.21 -12.60 6.78
C HIS A 91 11.74 -11.54 7.78
N ASN A 92 10.47 -11.18 7.74
CA ASN A 92 9.85 -10.16 8.58
C ASN A 92 8.50 -10.69 9.09
N PRO A 93 8.50 -11.69 9.99
CA PRO A 93 7.27 -12.30 10.46
C PRO A 93 6.41 -11.24 11.16
N LEU A 94 5.09 -11.36 10.99
CA LEU A 94 4.16 -10.52 11.70
C LEU A 94 4.24 -10.79 13.21
N ASN A 95 4.01 -9.75 14.00
CA ASN A 95 3.95 -9.90 15.45
C ASN A 95 2.65 -10.63 15.85
N LYS A 96 2.64 -11.23 17.05
CA LYS A 96 1.49 -11.92 17.65
C LYS A 96 0.22 -11.07 17.75
N ILE A 97 0.37 -9.75 17.71
CA ILE A 97 -0.70 -8.74 17.79
C ILE A 97 -1.17 -8.26 16.40
N MET A 98 -0.80 -8.96 15.33
CA MET A 98 -1.16 -8.58 13.98
C MET A 98 -2.02 -9.68 13.37
N THR A 99 -2.99 -9.28 12.55
CA THR A 99 -3.83 -10.19 11.77
C THR A 99 -3.36 -10.20 10.32
N LEU A 100 -3.30 -11.37 9.69
CA LEU A 100 -3.13 -11.50 8.24
C LEU A 100 -4.47 -11.88 7.61
N GLN A 101 -4.97 -11.06 6.70
CA GLN A 101 -6.08 -11.37 5.82
C GLN A 101 -5.56 -11.68 4.43
N VAL A 102 -6.00 -12.78 3.83
CA VAL A 102 -5.59 -13.18 2.49
C VAL A 102 -6.83 -13.32 1.63
N LYS A 103 -6.98 -12.43 0.65
CA LYS A 103 -8.12 -12.44 -0.27
C LYS A 103 -7.84 -13.40 -1.43
N GLY A 104 -8.78 -14.30 -1.69
CA GLY A 104 -8.87 -15.09 -2.91
C GLY A 104 -9.81 -14.45 -3.92
N GLN A 105 -10.15 -15.22 -4.95
CA GLN A 105 -11.17 -14.83 -5.92
C GLN A 105 -12.58 -14.95 -5.34
N TRP A 106 -12.83 -15.97 -4.51
CA TRP A 106 -14.17 -16.31 -4.02
C TRP A 106 -14.30 -16.22 -2.50
N GLN A 107 -13.18 -16.13 -1.80
CA GLN A 107 -13.15 -16.17 -0.35
C GLN A 107 -12.06 -15.27 0.23
N CYS A 108 -12.16 -14.99 1.52
CA CYS A 108 -11.12 -14.29 2.28
C CYS A 108 -10.79 -15.13 3.51
N LEU A 109 -9.50 -15.34 3.75
CA LEU A 109 -9.01 -16.02 4.94
C LEU A 109 -8.48 -15.01 5.94
N THR A 110 -8.59 -15.33 7.21
CA THR A 110 -7.99 -14.60 8.33
C THR A 110 -7.08 -15.55 9.10
N ILE A 111 -5.82 -15.17 9.31
CA ILE A 111 -4.82 -15.91 10.08
C ILE A 111 -4.39 -15.00 11.24
N GLY A 112 -4.48 -15.52 12.46
CA GLY A 112 -4.22 -14.77 13.69
C GLY A 112 -5.49 -14.43 14.46
N LYS A 113 -5.33 -13.59 15.48
CA LYS A 113 -6.44 -13.01 16.23
C LYS A 113 -6.81 -11.67 15.61
N VAL A 114 -8.10 -11.32 15.64
CA VAL A 114 -8.56 -9.99 15.23
C VAL A 114 -7.92 -8.97 16.15
N ASP A 115 -7.09 -8.09 15.57
CA ASP A 115 -6.38 -7.04 16.29
C ASP A 115 -6.57 -5.68 15.58
N SER A 116 -6.08 -4.63 16.24
CA SER A 116 -5.97 -3.27 15.75
C SER A 116 -5.11 -3.13 14.49
N VAL A 117 -4.21 -4.08 14.20
CA VAL A 117 -3.32 -4.07 13.04
C VAL A 117 -3.64 -5.24 12.11
N ILE A 118 -4.14 -4.92 10.92
CA ILE A 118 -4.58 -5.90 9.93
C ILE A 118 -3.75 -5.72 8.66
N TYR A 119 -2.99 -6.74 8.28
CA TYR A 119 -2.35 -6.85 6.97
C TYR A 119 -3.27 -7.61 6.03
N THR A 120 -3.63 -7.01 4.91
CA THR A 120 -4.44 -7.63 3.86
C THR A 120 -3.57 -7.86 2.64
N VAL A 121 -3.49 -9.10 2.19
CA VAL A 121 -2.89 -9.47 0.90
C VAL A 121 -4.00 -9.70 -0.10
N SER A 122 -3.93 -9.01 -1.23
CA SER A 122 -4.87 -9.13 -2.34
C SER A 122 -4.15 -9.07 -3.68
N SER A 123 -4.83 -9.47 -4.75
CA SER A 123 -4.34 -9.30 -6.12
C SER A 123 -5.32 -8.43 -6.89
N GLU A 124 -4.81 -7.34 -7.47
CA GLU A 124 -5.57 -6.39 -8.29
C GLU A 124 -4.80 -6.15 -9.59
N ASN A 125 -5.45 -6.28 -10.75
CA ASN A 125 -4.82 -6.11 -12.07
C ASN A 125 -3.51 -6.92 -12.22
N ASP A 126 -3.55 -8.22 -11.87
CA ASP A 126 -2.41 -9.14 -11.89
C ASP A 126 -1.22 -8.75 -10.99
N GLN A 127 -1.41 -7.76 -10.11
CA GLN A 127 -0.41 -7.33 -9.14
C GLN A 127 -0.87 -7.63 -7.72
N THR A 128 -0.13 -8.52 -7.05
CA THR A 128 -0.37 -8.79 -5.62
C THR A 128 0.11 -7.61 -4.79
N ARG A 129 -0.71 -7.12 -3.84
CA ARG A 129 -0.44 -5.96 -2.98
C ARG A 129 -0.64 -6.33 -1.51
N ILE A 130 -0.07 -5.51 -0.64
CA ILE A 130 -0.20 -5.60 0.82
C ILE A 130 -0.77 -4.28 1.32
N ASP A 131 -1.93 -4.32 1.96
CA ASP A 131 -2.54 -3.18 2.61
C ASP A 131 -2.52 -3.40 4.13
N CYS A 132 -1.85 -2.52 4.87
CA CYS A 132 -1.86 -2.52 6.33
C CYS A 132 -2.88 -1.50 6.83
N CYS A 133 -3.84 -1.93 7.64
CA CYS A 133 -4.77 -1.05 8.33
C CYS A 133 -4.44 -1.05 9.82
N VAL A 134 -4.26 0.14 10.41
CA VAL A 134 -4.00 0.35 11.83
C VAL A 134 -5.13 1.16 12.42
N TYR A 135 -5.94 0.53 13.26
CA TYR A 135 -6.99 1.18 14.03
C TYR A 135 -6.40 1.85 15.27
N CYS A 136 -6.49 3.17 15.32
CA CYS A 136 -6.08 3.99 16.46
C CYS A 136 -7.23 4.03 17.47
N ASP A 137 -6.91 3.98 18.77
CA ASP A 137 -7.93 3.93 19.83
C ASP A 137 -8.62 5.27 20.11
N GLU A 138 -8.01 6.38 19.66
CA GLU A 138 -8.50 7.74 19.91
C GLU A 138 -9.08 8.39 18.65
N ASP A 139 -9.70 9.57 18.82
CA ASP A 139 -10.35 10.33 17.74
C ASP A 139 -9.37 10.99 16.74
N MET A 140 -8.07 10.93 17.02
CA MET A 140 -7.02 11.48 16.18
C MET A 140 -5.79 10.57 16.24
N ILE A 141 -5.09 10.45 15.11
CA ILE A 141 -3.82 9.72 15.02
C ILE A 141 -2.76 10.48 15.82
N LYS A 142 -2.03 9.75 16.66
CA LYS A 142 -0.91 10.24 17.46
C LYS A 142 0.43 9.75 16.95
N ASP A 143 1.47 10.45 17.40
CA ASP A 143 2.86 10.08 17.16
C ASP A 143 3.24 8.68 17.68
N SER A 144 2.61 8.25 18.77
CA SER A 144 2.75 6.93 19.37
C SER A 144 2.12 5.80 18.55
N ASP A 145 1.17 6.11 17.68
CA ASP A 145 0.45 5.12 16.88
C ASP A 145 1.31 4.66 15.70
N ILE A 146 2.21 5.53 15.22
CA ILE A 146 3.12 5.22 14.11
C ILE A 146 4.38 4.55 14.65
N LYS A 147 4.46 3.23 14.44
CA LYS A 147 5.58 2.39 14.86
C LYS A 147 6.35 1.89 13.65
N GLU A 148 7.66 1.82 13.77
CA GLU A 148 8.55 1.30 12.71
C GLU A 148 8.18 -0.14 12.32
N LEU A 149 7.75 -0.94 13.30
CA LEU A 149 7.30 -2.32 13.07
C LEU A 149 6.15 -2.43 12.06
N HIS A 150 5.30 -1.41 11.90
CA HIS A 150 4.22 -1.45 10.92
C HIS A 150 4.72 -1.46 9.46
N PHE A 151 5.99 -1.11 9.25
CA PHE A 151 6.66 -1.05 7.96
C PHE A 151 7.67 -2.19 7.76
N SER A 152 7.75 -3.16 8.67
CA SER A 152 8.78 -4.22 8.61
C SER A 152 8.68 -5.10 7.36
N VAL A 153 7.47 -5.31 6.86
CA VAL A 153 7.18 -6.12 5.66
C VAL A 153 7.36 -5.33 4.35
N HIS A 154 7.83 -4.09 4.44
CA HIS A 154 7.81 -3.14 3.35
C HIS A 154 9.21 -2.66 2.95
N SER A 155 9.56 -2.88 1.68
CA SER A 155 10.71 -2.27 1.03
C SER A 155 10.32 -0.93 0.41
N CYS A 156 10.78 0.18 1.01
CA CYS A 156 10.41 1.52 0.55
C CYS A 156 10.98 1.84 -0.84
N GLN A 157 10.12 2.32 -1.75
CA GLN A 157 10.56 2.80 -3.06
C GLN A 157 11.29 4.16 -2.97
N ASP A 158 11.14 4.90 -1.87
CA ASP A 158 11.85 6.15 -1.62
C ASP A 158 13.00 5.94 -0.63
N GLN A 159 14.22 5.77 -1.14
CA GLN A 159 15.43 5.63 -0.31
C GLN A 159 15.93 6.97 0.27
N THR A 160 15.33 8.10 -0.11
CA THR A 160 15.69 9.41 0.44
C THR A 160 14.84 9.77 1.65
N LYS A 161 13.58 9.35 1.64
CA LYS A 161 12.62 9.55 2.73
C LYS A 161 11.73 8.34 2.88
N SER A 162 12.00 7.51 3.90
CA SER A 162 11.23 6.29 4.15
C SER A 162 9.76 6.60 4.43
N CYS A 163 8.89 5.63 4.17
CA CYS A 163 7.46 5.72 4.50
C CYS A 163 7.22 6.02 5.97
N PHE A 164 8.03 5.47 6.88
CA PHE A 164 7.97 5.77 8.30
C PHE A 164 8.21 7.26 8.57
N THR A 165 9.31 7.83 8.06
CA THR A 165 9.62 9.25 8.22
C THR A 165 8.54 10.13 7.58
N ALA A 166 8.03 9.76 6.40
CA ALA A 166 6.92 10.45 5.76
C ALA A 166 5.65 10.44 6.62
N ALA A 167 5.36 9.32 7.28
CA ALA A 167 4.24 9.19 8.20
C ALA A 167 4.40 10.13 9.41
N LYS A 168 5.57 10.10 10.07
CA LYS A 168 5.89 10.93 11.25
C LYS A 168 5.85 12.42 10.93
N ASP A 169 6.25 12.83 9.73
CA ASP A 169 6.17 14.24 9.32
C ASP A 169 4.73 14.70 9.07
N ALA A 170 3.87 13.82 8.53
CA ALA A 170 2.49 14.18 8.21
C ALA A 170 1.63 14.39 9.46
N ILE A 171 1.78 13.54 10.48
CA ILE A 171 1.02 13.63 11.73
C ILE A 171 1.37 14.83 12.62
N ARG A 172 2.34 15.66 12.22
CA ARG A 172 2.54 16.98 12.86
C ARG A 172 1.28 17.85 12.74
N VAL A 173 0.43 17.55 11.77
CA VAL A 173 -0.92 18.06 11.65
C VAL A 173 -1.90 16.98 12.13
N LYS A 174 -2.91 17.36 12.91
CA LYS A 174 -3.91 16.41 13.42
C LYS A 174 -4.73 15.81 12.27
N HIS A 175 -4.80 14.48 12.22
CA HIS A 175 -5.52 13.72 11.20
C HIS A 175 -6.34 12.59 11.83
N GLN A 176 -7.54 12.35 11.34
CA GLN A 176 -8.35 11.17 11.70
C GLN A 176 -7.94 9.93 10.88
N ALA A 177 -7.45 10.14 9.65
CA ALA A 177 -6.95 9.07 8.80
C ALA A 177 -5.77 9.54 7.94
N LEU A 178 -4.74 8.69 7.86
CA LEU A 178 -3.53 8.88 7.07
C LEU A 178 -3.25 7.61 6.27
N LYS A 179 -3.27 7.71 4.95
CA LYS A 179 -2.90 6.65 4.02
C LYS A 179 -1.56 6.96 3.37
N ILE A 180 -0.67 5.98 3.31
CA ILE A 180 0.61 6.06 2.60
C ILE A 180 0.63 4.95 1.56
N ASN A 181 0.77 5.34 0.29
CA ASN A 181 0.91 4.43 -0.84
C ASN A 181 2.38 4.36 -1.23
N CYS A 182 2.94 3.15 -1.25
CA CYS A 182 4.34 2.92 -1.62
C CYS A 182 4.50 1.61 -2.39
N ASN A 183 4.56 1.72 -3.71
CA ASN A 183 4.59 0.58 -4.62
C ASN A 183 3.42 -0.39 -4.39
N ARG A 184 3.72 -1.66 -4.09
CA ARG A 184 2.77 -2.73 -3.80
C ARG A 184 2.29 -2.72 -2.34
N PHE A 185 2.77 -1.79 -1.53
CA PHE A 185 2.41 -1.66 -0.13
C PHE A 185 1.60 -0.39 0.08
N SER A 186 0.51 -0.47 0.84
CA SER A 186 -0.10 0.70 1.44
C SER A 186 -0.29 0.50 2.93
N ILE A 187 -0.22 1.59 3.69
CA ILE A 187 -0.57 1.59 5.10
C ILE A 187 -1.56 2.71 5.38
N THR A 188 -2.62 2.39 6.11
CA THR A 188 -3.66 3.32 6.51
C THR A 188 -3.77 3.31 8.03
N TYR A 189 -3.44 4.43 8.65
CA TYR A 189 -3.79 4.72 10.03
C TYR A 189 -5.18 5.35 10.01
N THR A 190 -6.11 4.85 10.82
CA THR A 190 -7.46 5.38 10.92
C THR A 190 -8.02 5.22 12.32
N ILE A 191 -8.89 6.12 12.73
CA ILE A 191 -9.72 5.93 13.91
C ILE A 191 -10.75 4.80 13.67
N LYS A 192 -11.34 4.28 14.75
CA LYS A 192 -12.41 3.25 14.66
C LYS A 192 -13.72 3.79 14.08
N ALA A 193 -13.99 5.09 14.24
CA ALA A 193 -15.12 5.76 13.60
C ALA A 193 -14.84 6.00 12.10
N ILE A 194 -15.86 6.45 11.36
CA ILE A 194 -15.69 6.84 9.96
C ILE A 194 -14.95 8.19 9.94
N PRO A 195 -13.74 8.28 9.36
CA PRO A 195 -13.00 9.54 9.31
C PRO A 195 -13.66 10.50 8.31
N ASP A 196 -13.69 11.80 8.63
CA ASP A 196 -14.23 12.84 7.73
C ASP A 196 -13.34 13.03 6.51
N ARG A 197 -12.02 12.81 6.68
CA ARG A 197 -11.02 12.97 5.64
C ARG A 197 -9.87 12.00 5.82
N ILE A 198 -9.43 11.43 4.70
CA ILE A 198 -8.20 10.64 4.60
C ILE A 198 -7.13 11.49 3.93
N VAL A 199 -6.02 11.73 4.61
CA VAL A 199 -4.82 12.33 4.01
C VAL A 199 -4.02 11.24 3.33
N THR A 200 -3.74 11.38 2.04
CA THR A 200 -2.97 10.38 1.28
C THR A 200 -1.59 10.93 0.91
N ILE A 201 -0.55 10.15 1.21
CA ILE A 201 0.82 10.38 0.76
C ILE A 201 1.16 9.32 -0.28
N GLU A 202 1.54 9.76 -1.47
CA GLU A 202 2.09 8.88 -2.50
C GLU A 202 3.60 9.06 -2.54
N THR A 203 4.34 7.99 -2.24
CA THR A 203 5.80 8.04 -2.30
C THR A 203 6.29 7.98 -3.74
N LYS A 204 7.46 8.55 -3.99
CA LYS A 204 8.12 8.53 -5.30
C LYS A 204 9.22 7.48 -5.30
N CYS A 205 9.44 6.82 -6.44
CA CYS A 205 10.54 5.87 -6.57
C CYS A 205 11.86 6.65 -6.68
N ASN A 206 12.65 6.66 -5.60
CA ASN A 206 13.89 7.41 -5.48
C ASN A 206 15.01 6.48 -5.00
N PHE A 207 16.03 6.24 -5.82
CA PHE A 207 17.23 5.53 -5.39
C PHE A 207 18.33 6.51 -5.02
N LYS A 208 18.90 6.36 -3.83
CA LYS A 208 20.00 7.18 -3.34
C LYS A 208 21.30 6.41 -3.49
N LEU A 209 21.96 6.54 -4.65
CA LEU A 209 23.26 5.93 -4.88
C LEU A 209 24.36 6.92 -4.49
N ASN A 210 24.72 6.91 -3.20
CA ASN A 210 25.79 7.75 -2.67
C ASN A 210 27.12 7.54 -3.41
N TYR A 211 27.35 6.35 -3.95
CA TYR A 211 28.44 6.05 -4.88
C TYR A 211 27.86 5.14 -5.97
N VAL A 212 28.04 5.51 -7.25
CA VAL A 212 27.68 4.62 -8.36
C VAL A 212 28.72 3.52 -8.42
N THR A 213 28.37 2.34 -7.91
CA THR A 213 29.12 1.11 -8.14
C THR A 213 28.29 0.18 -9.00
N ALA A 214 28.94 -0.73 -9.75
CA ALA A 214 28.24 -1.79 -10.46
C ALA A 214 27.29 -2.56 -9.53
N GLU A 215 27.75 -2.87 -8.31
CA GLU A 215 26.93 -3.56 -7.31
C GLU A 215 25.69 -2.75 -6.91
N ALA A 216 25.82 -1.44 -6.69
CA ALA A 216 24.68 -0.59 -6.30
C ALA A 216 23.66 -0.45 -7.43
N LEU A 217 24.13 -0.32 -8.68
CA LEU A 217 23.27 -0.29 -9.86
C LEU A 217 22.56 -1.63 -10.08
N LEU A 218 23.27 -2.75 -9.98
CA LEU A 218 22.69 -4.09 -10.09
C LEU A 218 21.68 -4.36 -8.97
N LYS A 219 21.96 -3.95 -7.73
CA LYS A 219 20.99 -4.01 -6.62
C LYS A 219 19.72 -3.21 -6.92
N ALA A 220 19.86 -1.99 -7.44
CA ALA A 220 18.71 -1.16 -7.83
C ALA A 220 17.93 -1.79 -8.99
N LYS A 221 18.62 -2.38 -9.97
CA LYS A 221 18.00 -3.12 -11.09
C LYS A 221 17.21 -4.31 -10.59
N CYS A 222 17.83 -5.21 -9.82
CA CYS A 222 17.14 -6.39 -9.28
C CYS A 222 15.93 -5.98 -8.42
N TRP A 223 16.04 -4.90 -7.64
CA TRP A 223 14.90 -4.38 -6.90
C TRP A 223 13.78 -3.91 -7.84
N MET A 224 14.10 -3.15 -8.89
CA MET A 224 13.13 -2.66 -9.87
C MET A 224 12.43 -3.80 -10.63
N GLU A 225 13.18 -4.81 -11.07
CA GLU A 225 12.62 -6.00 -11.74
C GLU A 225 11.64 -6.76 -10.84
N ASN A 226 11.93 -6.84 -9.54
CA ASN A 226 11.09 -7.55 -8.57
C ASN A 226 9.85 -6.74 -8.15
N GLU A 227 10.03 -5.44 -7.90
CA GLU A 227 8.99 -4.59 -7.30
C GLU A 227 8.13 -3.88 -8.34
N LYS A 228 8.70 -3.59 -9.52
CA LYS A 228 8.09 -2.80 -10.60
C LYS A 228 8.42 -3.43 -11.98
N PRO A 229 8.01 -4.68 -12.24
CA PRO A 229 8.37 -5.38 -13.48
C PRO A 229 7.88 -4.66 -14.75
N ASN A 230 6.82 -3.86 -14.64
CA ASN A 230 6.24 -3.10 -15.76
C ASN A 230 6.99 -1.78 -16.06
N CYS A 231 7.96 -1.38 -15.24
CA CYS A 231 8.77 -0.17 -15.45
C CYS A 231 9.99 -0.45 -16.36
N HIS A 232 9.71 -0.93 -17.58
CA HIS A 232 10.73 -1.42 -18.51
C HIS A 232 11.73 -0.33 -18.93
N GLU A 233 11.30 0.93 -19.08
CA GLU A 233 12.18 2.00 -19.52
C GLU A 233 13.21 2.36 -18.43
N LEU A 234 12.84 2.34 -17.15
CA LEU A 234 13.73 2.61 -16.02
C LEU A 234 14.69 1.44 -15.80
N ILE A 235 14.21 0.20 -15.98
CA ILE A 235 15.07 -1.00 -15.98
C ILE A 235 16.12 -0.87 -17.10
N ASN A 236 15.71 -0.47 -18.32
CA ASN A 236 16.64 -0.20 -19.42
C ASN A 236 17.62 0.95 -19.11
N CYS A 237 17.18 1.98 -18.39
CA CYS A 237 18.08 3.06 -17.95
C CYS A 237 19.14 2.53 -16.96
N LEU A 238 18.77 1.64 -16.05
CA LEU A 238 19.71 1.01 -15.13
C LEU A 238 20.68 0.11 -15.88
N ASP A 239 20.20 -0.67 -16.86
CA ASP A 239 21.05 -1.49 -17.73
C ASP A 239 22.08 -0.68 -18.49
N TYR A 240 21.66 0.42 -19.11
CA TYR A 240 22.56 1.32 -19.82
C TYR A 240 23.64 1.90 -18.90
N LEU A 241 23.30 2.24 -17.65
CA LEU A 241 24.27 2.77 -16.69
C LEU A 241 25.22 1.71 -16.16
N VAL A 242 24.76 0.46 -16.01
CA VAL A 242 25.63 -0.68 -15.73
C VAL A 242 26.61 -0.88 -16.89
N GLU A 243 26.14 -0.84 -18.13
CA GLU A 243 26.99 -0.97 -19.33
C GLU A 243 28.06 0.12 -19.40
N ILE A 244 27.67 1.40 -19.26
CA ILE A 244 28.63 2.52 -19.21
C ILE A 244 29.66 2.30 -18.10
N TYR A 245 29.22 1.93 -16.90
CA TYR A 245 30.11 1.74 -15.77
C TYR A 245 31.14 0.63 -16.02
N LEU A 246 30.72 -0.47 -16.65
CA LEU A 246 31.58 -1.62 -16.96
C LEU A 246 32.52 -1.38 -18.16
N THR A 247 32.14 -0.50 -19.09
CA THR A 247 32.90 -0.23 -20.33
C THR A 247 33.79 1.01 -20.25
N ALA A 248 33.58 1.89 -19.27
CA ALA A 248 34.38 3.09 -19.08
C ALA A 248 35.84 2.73 -18.70
N ALA A 249 36.80 3.39 -19.37
CA ALA A 249 38.23 3.18 -19.12
C ALA A 249 38.70 3.62 -17.72
N ALA A 250 37.89 4.43 -17.02
CA ALA A 250 38.13 4.83 -15.64
C ALA A 250 36.82 4.73 -14.83
N PRO A 251 36.90 4.32 -13.54
CA PRO A 251 35.72 4.24 -12.69
C PRO A 251 35.08 5.61 -12.52
N ILE A 252 33.80 5.67 -12.84
CA ILE A 252 33.00 6.88 -12.79
C ILE A 252 32.70 7.20 -11.31
N SER A 253 33.42 8.15 -10.71
CA SER A 253 33.27 8.53 -9.30
C SER A 253 32.21 9.62 -9.07
N TYR A 254 31.00 9.43 -9.58
CA TYR A 254 29.89 10.36 -9.37
C TYR A 254 28.92 9.85 -8.30
N ASN A 255 28.36 10.76 -7.50
CA ASN A 255 27.12 10.47 -6.78
C ASN A 255 26.00 10.44 -7.84
N CYS A 256 25.05 9.53 -7.71
CA CYS A 256 23.89 9.49 -8.61
C CYS A 256 22.61 9.38 -7.79
N ARG A 257 21.59 10.12 -8.21
CA ARG A 257 20.29 10.10 -7.58
C ARG A 257 19.22 9.84 -8.63
N PHE A 258 18.81 8.60 -8.74
CA PHE A 258 17.71 8.23 -9.63
C PHE A 258 16.39 8.69 -9.02
N ILE A 259 15.63 9.49 -9.77
CA ILE A 259 14.32 9.96 -9.34
C ILE A 259 13.33 9.62 -10.45
N LEU A 260 12.40 8.71 -10.19
CA LEU A 260 11.30 8.45 -11.10
C LEU A 260 10.30 9.62 -11.03
N HIS A 261 10.28 10.44 -12.07
CA HIS A 261 9.37 11.59 -12.16
C HIS A 261 8.11 11.28 -12.97
N GLY A 262 7.03 10.89 -12.28
CA GLY A 262 5.67 10.85 -12.84
C GLY A 262 5.40 9.67 -13.78
N ASN A 263 4.50 9.87 -14.76
CA ASN A 263 4.09 8.86 -15.76
C ASN A 263 5.12 8.66 -16.89
N LYS A 264 6.35 9.13 -16.71
CA LYS A 264 7.44 9.03 -17.68
C LYS A 264 8.69 8.60 -16.93
N GLU A 265 9.33 7.56 -17.42
CA GLU A 265 10.46 6.94 -16.73
C GLU A 265 11.71 7.77 -17.03
N MET A 266 12.20 8.45 -15.99
CA MET A 266 13.35 9.32 -16.06
C MET A 266 14.34 8.92 -14.97
N ALA A 267 15.62 8.87 -15.30
CA ALA A 267 16.67 8.82 -14.30
C ALA A 267 17.40 10.17 -14.28
N GLU A 268 17.55 10.73 -13.08
CA GLU A 268 18.39 11.89 -12.83
C GLU A 268 19.78 11.43 -12.37
N ILE A 269 20.85 12.06 -12.86
CA ILE A 269 22.21 11.84 -12.34
C ILE A 269 22.72 13.21 -11.91
N THR A 270 23.16 13.33 -10.65
CA THR A 270 23.63 14.58 -10.07
C THR A 270 25.09 14.46 -9.65
N THR A 271 26.00 15.01 -10.44
CA THR A 271 27.43 14.94 -10.12
C THR A 271 27.83 16.12 -9.23
N PRO A 272 28.36 15.90 -8.02
CA PRO A 272 28.94 16.98 -7.23
C PRO A 272 30.27 17.39 -7.86
N THR A 273 30.41 18.67 -8.22
CA THR A 273 31.67 19.22 -8.72
C THR A 273 32.57 19.56 -7.52
N PRO A 274 33.74 18.93 -7.34
CA PRO A 274 34.64 19.26 -6.24
C PRO A 274 35.14 20.70 -6.38
N GLY A 275 35.08 21.49 -5.31
CA GLY A 275 35.70 22.82 -5.23
C GLY A 275 34.84 24.02 -5.66
N TYR A 276 33.60 23.81 -6.12
CA TYR A 276 32.66 24.90 -6.38
C TYR A 276 31.40 24.74 -5.55
N ASN A 277 31.02 25.79 -4.81
CA ASN A 277 29.66 25.91 -4.30
C ASN A 277 28.70 25.90 -5.51
N GLN A 278 28.01 24.76 -5.68
CA GLN A 278 26.80 24.59 -6.48
C GLN A 278 26.92 24.74 -8.01
N CYS A 279 27.39 23.69 -8.68
CA CYS A 279 26.76 23.27 -9.93
C CYS A 279 26.65 21.75 -9.94
N MET A 280 25.44 21.24 -9.66
CA MET A 280 25.09 19.85 -9.95
C MET A 280 24.87 19.76 -11.46
N LYS A 281 25.65 18.94 -12.18
CA LYS A 281 25.25 18.58 -13.54
C LYS A 281 24.13 17.56 -13.43
N GLN A 282 22.98 17.91 -14.02
CA GLN A 282 21.80 17.06 -14.08
C GLN A 282 21.81 16.34 -15.42
N TYR A 283 21.85 15.01 -15.40
CA TYR A 283 21.63 14.19 -16.58
C TYR A 283 20.26 13.55 -16.52
N ILE A 284 19.59 13.52 -17.66
CA ILE A 284 18.27 12.94 -17.84
C ILE A 284 18.42 11.75 -18.78
N VAL A 285 18.20 10.55 -18.25
CA VAL A 285 18.12 9.33 -19.07
C VAL A 285 16.66 9.14 -19.50
N LYS A 286 16.43 9.00 -20.80
CA LYS A 286 15.10 8.74 -21.39
C LYS A 286 15.17 7.53 -22.29
N CYS A 287 14.19 6.64 -22.17
CA CYS A 287 13.93 5.61 -23.15
C CYS A 287 12.99 6.18 -24.24
N GLY A 288 13.39 6.10 -25.50
CA GLY A 288 12.55 6.45 -26.65
C GLY A 288 11.61 5.31 -27.04
N LYS A 289 10.71 5.58 -28.00
CA LYS A 289 9.71 4.61 -28.51
C LYS A 289 10.32 3.31 -29.08
N ASP A 290 11.60 3.33 -29.44
CA ASP A 290 12.32 2.17 -30.00
C ASP A 290 13.19 1.46 -28.95
N SER A 291 12.89 1.62 -27.66
CA SER A 291 13.74 1.17 -26.55
C SER A 291 15.16 1.77 -26.55
N LYS A 292 15.40 2.80 -27.37
CA LYS A 292 16.67 3.51 -27.43
C LYS A 292 16.79 4.43 -26.22
N VAL A 293 17.74 4.12 -25.34
CA VAL A 293 18.08 4.95 -24.19
C VAL A 293 18.98 6.10 -24.64
N SER A 294 18.69 7.31 -24.19
CA SER A 294 19.48 8.51 -24.47
C SER A 294 19.71 9.31 -23.19
N ILE A 295 20.86 9.98 -23.09
CA ILE A 295 21.21 10.85 -21.96
C ILE A 295 21.29 12.30 -22.42
N TYR A 296 20.69 13.19 -21.64
CA TYR A 296 20.74 14.63 -21.85
C TYR A 296 21.18 15.40 -20.59
N PRO A 297 22.20 16.27 -20.67
CA PRO A 297 23.08 16.48 -21.82
C PRO A 297 23.93 15.21 -22.09
N PRO A 298 24.37 14.95 -23.32
CA PRO A 298 25.24 13.80 -23.60
C PRO A 298 26.51 13.85 -22.74
N PHE A 299 27.03 12.69 -22.33
CA PHE A 299 28.34 12.61 -21.68
C PHE A 299 29.40 13.14 -22.66
N ALA A 300 30.20 14.09 -22.19
CA ALA A 300 31.33 14.64 -22.93
C ALA A 300 32.58 13.79 -22.69
#